data_AF-A0A813L928-F1
#
_entry.id   AF-A0A813L928-F1
#
_cell.length_a   1.000
_cell.length_b   1.000
_cell.length_c   1.000
_cell.angle_alpha   90.00
_cell.angle_beta   90.00
_cell.angle_gamma   90.00
#
_symmetry.space_group_name_H-M   'P 1'
#
loop_
_entity.id
_entity.type
_entity.pdbx_description
1 polymer ?
#
loop_
_entity_poly.entity_id
_entity_poly.type
_entity_poly.pdbx_seq_one_letter_code
_entity_poly.pdbx_strand_id
1 'polypeptide(L)'
;MATCSRRVALAAVAAAVVSAATASGQLTGPNGWPSESPVWPRYPVGDRGRRVHVLNGTWEFAFLGDRPLERALPKTVSWEPVTVPDAFDARPDRPSCETCWPSQDAARENDTGHDGQQSVPPWWAGDGEASSCSSCCSRAFGDQGNRRCWNSEDPSSANGRSFAKCCGQDPLRYRRGVAAYRAEVELEPGTASLLLLGGCALRCLVTVDSSFIADHAGLSPFTVEVPASKLEGQRVRTVTILVDNRFDRRTHPVHQPGYDWYQAGGILRAVQLHSLPGPDLSYLAAVEVFPRSLEHVDVRVRPSLRAASRAELLYRWRFDDGDGCDSRGWAELVAVEGLLGVKVPGARPWSPAAPNLHRLKVAMLEPSGELLDCVEVRFGLRTVATRGRDILLNNEPVKLFGFNRHDLTDSPVLSHGDLVRDIMILKEIGANFVRGSHYAQDQRFLDLCDVHGLLVWEEVLGWQNTLEDFSDGVFMMQSLKLADEMAAASANHPSVIFFGFFNEGRSGDGSPATAGAYQAMASRLREKSAGTRLISWGSNAAIDDKHLAFADVCSFHDYPAWYPTNEPAQIQQVREIPLLWE
;
A
#
# COMPACT_ATOMS: atom_id res chain seq x y z
N MET A 1 -12.60 28.98 -31.03
CA MET A 1 -11.72 29.96 -30.34
C MET A 1 -12.23 30.38 -28.95
N ALA A 2 -13.55 30.47 -28.71
CA ALA A 2 -14.11 30.89 -27.40
C ALA A 2 -13.97 29.88 -26.24
N THR A 3 -13.66 28.61 -26.50
CA THR A 3 -13.43 27.57 -25.49
C THR A 3 -11.98 27.51 -25.00
N CYS A 4 -11.02 28.00 -25.79
CA CYS A 4 -9.60 28.04 -25.41
C CYS A 4 -9.31 29.22 -24.45
N SER A 5 -10.01 30.34 -24.61
CA SER A 5 -9.86 31.53 -23.75
C SER A 5 -10.38 31.33 -22.32
N ARG A 6 -11.38 30.47 -22.10
CA ARG A 6 -11.88 30.15 -20.74
C ARG A 6 -10.90 29.29 -19.92
N ARG A 7 -10.15 28.39 -20.55
CA ARG A 7 -9.16 27.53 -19.84
C ARG A 7 -7.92 28.31 -19.41
N VAL A 8 -7.47 29.26 -20.23
CA VAL A 8 -6.35 30.16 -19.89
C VAL A 8 -6.76 31.17 -18.82
N ALA A 9 -8.01 31.65 -18.83
CA ALA A 9 -8.53 32.52 -17.78
C ALA A 9 -8.66 31.81 -16.42
N LEU A 10 -9.05 30.52 -16.38
CA LEU A 10 -9.09 29.73 -15.14
C LEU A 10 -7.69 29.44 -14.58
N ALA A 11 -6.70 29.18 -15.44
CA ALA A 11 -5.30 29.00 -15.00
C ALA A 11 -4.69 30.30 -14.45
N ALA A 12 -5.05 31.47 -15.02
CA ALA A 12 -4.63 32.76 -14.51
C ALA A 12 -5.33 33.15 -13.19
N VAL A 13 -6.59 32.76 -13.01
CA VAL A 13 -7.30 32.90 -11.72
C VAL A 13 -6.70 31.97 -10.67
N ALA A 14 -6.27 30.75 -11.02
CA ALA A 14 -5.53 29.86 -10.12
C ALA A 14 -4.19 30.47 -9.67
N ALA A 15 -3.46 31.15 -10.57
CA ALA A 15 -2.20 31.84 -10.22
C ALA A 15 -2.44 33.11 -9.37
N ALA A 16 -3.55 33.82 -9.56
CA ALA A 16 -3.88 35.04 -8.80
C ALA A 16 -4.47 34.76 -7.41
N VAL A 17 -5.24 33.66 -7.25
CA VAL A 17 -5.80 33.22 -5.95
C VAL A 17 -4.69 32.74 -5.01
N VAL A 18 -3.59 32.19 -5.55
CA VAL A 18 -2.37 31.82 -4.79
C VAL A 18 -1.67 33.03 -4.13
N SER A 19 -1.83 34.26 -4.66
CA SER A 19 -1.08 35.44 -4.17
C SER A 19 -1.81 36.29 -3.13
N ALA A 20 -3.13 36.13 -2.93
CA ALA A 20 -3.94 37.05 -2.11
C ALA A 20 -4.33 36.53 -0.71
N ALA A 21 -4.03 35.26 -0.38
CA ALA A 21 -4.51 34.58 0.82
C ALA A 21 -3.59 34.70 2.07
N THR A 22 -2.62 35.62 2.07
CA THR A 22 -1.54 35.72 3.07
C THR A 22 -1.89 36.50 4.35
N ALA A 23 -3.17 36.67 4.72
CA ALA A 23 -3.56 37.58 5.80
C ALA A 23 -4.68 37.07 6.74
N SER A 24 -4.50 35.93 7.41
CA SER A 24 -5.21 35.63 8.68
C SER A 24 -4.60 34.42 9.39
N GLY A 25 -3.88 34.66 10.49
CA GLY A 25 -3.19 33.63 11.25
C GLY A 25 -4.13 32.68 12.00
N GLN A 26 -4.17 31.42 11.56
CA GLN A 26 -4.49 30.21 12.32
C GLN A 26 -3.75 29.04 11.65
N LEU A 27 -3.31 28.05 12.44
CA LEU A 27 -2.36 26.99 12.09
C LEU A 27 -2.85 26.04 10.98
N THR A 28 -2.79 26.51 9.74
CA THR A 28 -3.10 25.74 8.53
C THR A 28 -2.09 26.08 7.45
N GLY A 29 -1.60 25.08 6.70
CA GLY A 29 -0.91 25.33 5.44
C GLY A 29 -1.80 26.12 4.47
N PRO A 30 -1.27 26.59 3.32
CA PRO A 30 -1.88 27.63 2.47
C PRO A 30 -3.30 27.37 1.92
N ASN A 31 -3.92 26.22 2.23
CA ASN A 31 -5.26 25.84 1.80
C ASN A 31 -6.15 25.28 2.94
N GLY A 32 -5.79 25.42 4.22
CA GLY A 32 -6.54 24.73 5.30
C GLY A 32 -6.19 23.25 5.49
N TRP A 33 -5.19 22.73 4.75
CA TRP A 33 -4.76 21.33 4.82
C TRP A 33 -3.69 21.15 5.90
N PRO A 34 -3.67 20.04 6.65
CA PRO A 34 -2.61 19.72 7.60
C PRO A 34 -1.25 19.71 6.91
N SER A 35 -0.25 20.38 7.49
CA SER A 35 1.13 20.34 7.00
C SER A 35 1.79 18.96 7.15
N GLU A 36 1.24 18.12 8.02
CA GLU A 36 1.68 16.75 8.28
C GLU A 36 0.50 15.79 8.23
N SER A 37 0.77 14.53 7.86
CA SER A 37 -0.26 13.50 7.84
C SER A 37 -0.77 13.25 9.27
N PRO A 38 -2.09 13.19 9.49
CA PRO A 38 -2.62 12.78 10.78
C PRO A 38 -2.42 11.26 10.92
N VAL A 39 -1.21 10.83 11.26
CA VAL A 39 -0.88 9.40 11.39
C VAL A 39 -1.58 8.81 12.61
N TRP A 40 -2.29 7.70 12.40
CA TRP A 40 -2.89 6.89 13.48
C TRP A 40 -2.32 5.46 13.45
N PRO A 41 -2.28 4.77 14.61
CA PRO A 41 -2.66 5.21 15.95
C PRO A 41 -1.70 6.26 16.54
N ARG A 42 -2.16 6.99 17.56
CA ARG A 42 -1.33 7.90 18.37
C ARG A 42 -0.96 7.26 19.69
N TYR A 43 0.16 7.72 20.24
CA TYR A 43 0.68 7.27 21.53
C TYR A 43 0.83 8.49 22.43
N PRO A 44 -0.20 8.82 23.24
CA PRO A 44 -0.23 10.05 24.00
C PRO A 44 0.99 10.19 24.93
N VAL A 45 1.76 11.25 24.69
CA VAL A 45 3.04 11.51 25.36
C VAL A 45 2.77 12.09 26.75
N GLY A 46 3.03 11.30 27.78
CA GLY A 46 3.36 11.77 29.12
C GLY A 46 4.66 11.11 29.56
N ASP A 47 5.11 11.32 30.81
CA ASP A 47 6.35 10.73 31.34
C ASP A 47 6.40 9.19 31.26
N ARG A 48 5.24 8.53 31.04
CA ARG A 48 5.06 7.08 30.95
C ARG A 48 4.34 6.60 29.67
N GLY A 49 4.33 7.40 28.60
CA GLY A 49 3.80 6.99 27.29
C GLY A 49 4.89 6.46 26.36
N ARG A 50 4.52 5.66 25.36
CA ARG A 50 5.45 5.23 24.30
C ARG A 50 6.01 6.47 23.58
N ARG A 51 7.34 6.54 23.46
CA ARG A 51 8.01 7.57 22.66
C ARG A 51 8.22 7.06 21.24
N VAL A 52 7.80 7.84 20.25
CA VAL A 52 7.90 7.48 18.84
C VAL A 52 8.91 8.41 18.18
N HIS A 53 9.96 7.82 17.65
CA HIS A 53 11.01 8.50 16.89
C HIS A 53 10.89 8.07 15.43
N VAL A 54 10.53 9.01 14.54
CA VAL A 54 10.50 8.74 13.10
C VAL A 54 11.93 8.73 12.58
N LEU A 55 12.38 7.61 12.03
CA LEU A 55 13.74 7.41 11.52
C LEU A 55 13.91 7.84 10.06
N ASN A 56 13.02 8.70 9.55
CA ASN A 56 13.15 9.27 8.21
C ASN A 56 14.32 10.26 8.22
N GLY A 57 15.18 10.21 7.21
CA GLY A 57 16.39 11.02 7.16
C GLY A 57 17.53 10.32 6.45
N THR A 58 18.77 10.74 6.74
CA THR A 58 19.95 10.19 6.07
C THR A 58 20.32 8.82 6.61
N TRP A 59 20.24 7.81 5.76
CA TRP A 59 20.72 6.45 5.98
C TRP A 59 21.91 6.19 5.06
N GLU A 60 22.63 5.10 5.30
CA GLU A 60 23.60 4.55 4.36
C GLU A 60 22.92 3.51 3.48
N PHE A 61 23.19 3.57 2.18
CA PHE A 61 22.70 2.65 1.16
C PHE A 61 23.85 1.92 0.49
N ALA A 62 23.65 0.65 0.18
CA ALA A 62 24.56 -0.12 -0.65
C ALA A 62 23.80 -1.08 -1.56
N PHE A 63 24.03 -0.98 -2.87
CA PHE A 63 23.56 -1.99 -3.82
C PHE A 63 24.53 -3.18 -3.80
N LEU A 64 23.99 -4.38 -3.51
CA LEU A 64 24.76 -5.60 -3.32
C LEU A 64 24.80 -6.49 -4.58
N GLY A 65 24.07 -6.12 -5.64
CA GLY A 65 24.07 -6.82 -6.92
C GLY A 65 22.88 -7.76 -7.12
N ASP A 66 22.79 -8.33 -8.33
CA ASP A 66 21.83 -9.39 -8.64
C ASP A 66 22.34 -10.73 -8.10
N ARG A 67 22.01 -11.00 -6.83
CA ARG A 67 22.45 -12.20 -6.11
C ARG A 67 21.42 -12.59 -5.05
N PRO A 68 21.39 -13.85 -4.60
CA PRO A 68 20.52 -14.28 -3.50
C PRO A 68 20.66 -13.39 -2.26
N LEU A 69 19.53 -13.08 -1.64
CA LEU A 69 19.47 -12.38 -0.37
C LEU A 69 20.01 -13.28 0.75
N GLU A 70 21.20 -12.94 1.26
CA GLU A 70 21.81 -13.60 2.41
C GLU A 70 21.52 -12.81 3.69
N ARG A 71 21.50 -13.50 4.85
CA ARG A 71 21.29 -12.86 6.16
C ARG A 71 22.50 -12.03 6.64
N ALA A 72 23.63 -12.12 5.95
CA ALA A 72 24.86 -11.42 6.30
C ALA A 72 25.32 -10.52 5.15
N LEU A 73 25.89 -9.37 5.50
CA LEU A 73 26.52 -8.48 4.54
C LEU A 73 27.84 -9.07 4.02
N PRO A 74 28.27 -8.72 2.79
CA PRO A 74 29.62 -8.99 2.31
C PRO A 74 30.68 -8.42 3.25
N LYS A 75 31.88 -9.01 3.20
CA LYS A 75 33.05 -8.51 3.96
C LYS A 75 33.40 -7.05 3.60
N THR A 76 33.16 -6.65 2.36
CA THR A 76 33.42 -5.31 1.84
C THR A 76 32.17 -4.77 1.18
N VAL A 77 31.62 -3.68 1.72
CA VAL A 77 30.43 -3.00 1.20
C VAL A 77 30.76 -1.52 1.03
N SER A 78 30.47 -0.97 -0.14
CA SER A 78 30.56 0.46 -0.41
C SER A 78 29.24 1.11 -0.08
N TRP A 79 29.26 2.12 0.78
CA TRP A 79 28.07 2.82 1.26
C TRP A 79 27.99 4.22 0.66
N GLU A 80 26.79 4.67 0.36
CA GLU A 80 26.48 6.04 -0.02
C GLU A 80 25.31 6.59 0.80
N PRO A 81 25.27 7.89 1.11
CA PRO A 81 24.15 8.45 1.84
C PRO A 81 22.87 8.43 0.99
N VAL A 82 21.73 8.17 1.63
CA VAL A 82 20.40 8.21 1.02
C VAL A 82 19.40 8.81 2.00
N THR A 83 18.32 9.42 1.49
CA THR A 83 17.22 9.88 2.35
C THR A 83 16.11 8.83 2.37
N VAL A 84 15.81 8.25 3.52
CA VAL A 84 14.72 7.28 3.72
C VAL A 84 13.44 8.02 4.16
N PRO A 85 12.24 7.66 3.66
CA PRO A 85 11.93 6.54 2.76
C PRO A 85 12.53 6.71 1.37
N ASP A 86 12.98 5.60 0.78
CA ASP A 86 13.72 5.55 -0.48
C ASP A 86 13.34 4.30 -1.26
N ALA A 87 13.35 4.43 -2.58
CA ALA A 87 13.22 3.32 -3.50
C ALA A 87 14.42 3.26 -4.44
N PHE A 88 14.88 2.03 -4.68
CA PHE A 88 15.79 1.69 -5.76
C PHE A 88 15.04 0.80 -6.76
N ASP A 89 15.63 0.64 -7.93
CA ASP A 89 14.94 0.18 -9.12
C ASP A 89 13.69 1.04 -9.31
N ALA A 90 13.78 2.38 -9.24
CA ALA A 90 12.72 3.35 -9.54
C ALA A 90 13.38 4.64 -10.06
N ARG A 91 12.92 5.21 -11.17
CA ARG A 91 13.58 6.38 -11.79
C ARG A 91 13.03 7.70 -11.21
N PRO A 92 13.87 8.61 -10.67
CA PRO A 92 13.39 9.92 -10.23
C PRO A 92 13.41 10.99 -11.33
N ASP A 93 14.27 10.94 -12.36
CA ASP A 93 14.50 12.16 -13.16
C ASP A 93 15.31 12.00 -14.48
N ARG A 94 14.69 12.46 -15.58
CA ARG A 94 15.23 12.97 -16.88
C ARG A 94 15.27 12.07 -18.13
N PRO A 95 15.39 12.72 -19.31
CA PRO A 95 14.35 13.40 -20.08
C PRO A 95 13.71 12.41 -21.05
N SER A 96 12.57 12.79 -21.64
CA SER A 96 12.09 12.16 -22.86
C SER A 96 13.24 12.02 -23.85
N CYS A 97 13.67 10.79 -24.09
CA CYS A 97 14.50 10.49 -25.23
C CYS A 97 13.62 10.76 -26.46
N GLU A 98 13.77 11.94 -27.09
CA GLU A 98 13.01 12.32 -28.29
C GLU A 98 13.17 11.31 -29.43
N THR A 99 14.22 10.46 -29.39
CA THR A 99 14.44 9.38 -30.36
C THR A 99 13.72 8.07 -30.03
N CYS A 100 13.07 7.93 -28.85
CA CYS A 100 12.33 6.72 -28.47
C CYS A 100 10.81 6.86 -28.56
N TRP A 101 10.31 8.05 -28.91
CA TRP A 101 8.92 8.22 -29.32
C TRP A 101 8.91 8.36 -30.84
N PRO A 102 8.14 7.56 -31.60
CA PRO A 102 7.99 7.86 -33.01
C PRO A 102 7.32 9.24 -33.10
N SER A 103 8.01 10.19 -33.74
CA SER A 103 7.39 11.45 -34.14
C SER A 103 6.14 11.10 -34.95
N GLN A 104 5.03 11.78 -34.67
CA GLN A 104 3.74 11.53 -35.33
C GLN A 104 3.74 11.84 -36.84
N ASP A 105 4.90 12.16 -37.42
CA ASP A 105 5.06 12.57 -38.81
C ASP A 105 5.46 11.42 -39.75
N ALA A 106 5.84 10.24 -39.25
CA ALA A 106 6.26 9.11 -40.10
C ALA A 106 5.10 8.19 -40.58
N ALA A 107 3.88 8.39 -40.07
CA ALA A 107 2.72 7.54 -40.41
C ALA A 107 1.86 8.08 -41.57
N ARG A 108 2.40 8.99 -42.39
CA ARG A 108 1.74 9.50 -43.58
C ARG A 108 2.68 9.43 -44.78
N GLU A 109 3.03 8.22 -45.20
CA GLU A 109 3.28 7.91 -46.62
C GLU A 109 3.53 6.40 -46.77
N ASN A 110 2.92 5.83 -47.80
CA ASN A 110 3.10 4.47 -48.34
C ASN A 110 2.26 3.35 -47.71
N ASP A 111 0.94 3.46 -47.92
CA ASP A 111 0.08 2.30 -48.09
C ASP A 111 -0.03 1.98 -49.59
N THR A 112 0.79 1.02 -50.06
CA THR A 112 0.55 0.27 -51.31
C THR A 112 1.02 -1.16 -51.10
N GLY A 113 0.09 -2.11 -51.20
CA GLY A 113 0.29 -3.51 -50.78
C GLY A 113 1.13 -4.39 -51.70
N HIS A 114 1.39 -5.61 -51.21
CA HIS A 114 1.24 -6.89 -51.93
C HIS A 114 1.66 -8.08 -51.04
N ASP A 115 0.92 -9.19 -51.20
CA ASP A 115 1.24 -10.55 -50.75
C ASP A 115 2.64 -11.02 -51.17
N GLY A 116 3.27 -11.89 -50.36
CA GLY A 116 4.40 -12.69 -50.82
C GLY A 116 5.21 -13.39 -49.74
N GLN A 117 4.96 -14.70 -49.57
CA GLN A 117 5.93 -15.66 -49.04
C GLN A 117 7.28 -15.51 -49.78
N GLN A 118 8.38 -15.22 -49.07
CA GLN A 118 9.73 -15.55 -49.57
C GLN A 118 10.64 -16.06 -48.45
N SER A 119 11.22 -17.21 -48.76
CA SER A 119 12.28 -17.95 -48.10
C SER A 119 13.58 -17.15 -47.94
N VAL A 120 14.21 -17.30 -46.78
CA VAL A 120 15.54 -16.75 -46.44
C VAL A 120 16.65 -17.50 -47.21
N PRO A 121 17.57 -16.81 -47.92
CA PRO A 121 18.81 -17.41 -48.40
C PRO A 121 19.88 -17.44 -47.28
N PRO A 122 20.66 -18.53 -47.13
CA PRO A 122 21.57 -18.73 -46.02
C PRO A 122 22.95 -18.11 -46.29
N TRP A 123 23.08 -16.78 -46.30
CA TRP A 123 24.40 -16.12 -46.39
C TRP A 123 24.46 -14.66 -45.93
N TRP A 124 23.58 -14.23 -45.03
CA TRP A 124 23.72 -12.95 -44.31
C TRP A 124 24.03 -13.13 -42.82
N ALA A 125 25.16 -13.77 -42.56
CA ALA A 125 25.93 -13.52 -41.36
C ALA A 125 26.77 -12.26 -41.61
N GLY A 126 26.26 -11.12 -41.12
CA GLY A 126 27.02 -9.88 -40.96
C GLY A 126 26.92 -9.47 -39.51
N ASP A 127 27.98 -9.75 -38.76
CA ASP A 127 28.15 -9.30 -37.38
C ASP A 127 28.15 -7.77 -37.33
N GLY A 128 27.24 -7.19 -36.53
CA GLY A 128 27.30 -5.76 -36.24
C GLY A 128 25.96 -5.12 -35.88
N GLU A 129 25.80 -4.80 -34.60
CA GLU A 129 25.06 -3.62 -34.11
C GLU A 129 23.52 -3.55 -34.20
N ALA A 130 22.79 -4.65 -34.43
CA ALA A 130 21.32 -4.68 -34.25
C ALA A 130 20.86 -4.95 -32.79
N SER A 131 21.77 -5.29 -31.87
CA SER A 131 21.46 -5.74 -30.49
C SER A 131 21.49 -4.64 -29.41
N SER A 132 21.90 -3.42 -29.77
CA SER A 132 22.14 -2.34 -28.80
C SER A 132 20.86 -1.61 -28.39
N CYS A 133 19.84 -1.56 -29.25
CA CYS A 133 18.58 -0.89 -28.95
C CYS A 133 17.63 -1.78 -28.12
N SER A 134 17.60 -3.10 -28.39
CA SER A 134 16.72 -4.07 -27.68
C SER A 134 17.13 -4.35 -26.25
N SER A 135 18.42 -4.22 -25.96
CA SER A 135 18.95 -4.31 -24.61
C SER A 135 18.73 -3.04 -23.78
N CYS A 136 18.45 -1.88 -24.41
CA CYS A 136 18.29 -0.61 -23.73
C CYS A 136 16.90 -0.47 -23.07
N CYS A 137 15.83 -0.90 -23.74
CA CYS A 137 14.48 -0.84 -23.14
C CYS A 137 14.21 -1.99 -22.17
N SER A 138 14.67 -3.21 -22.44
CA SER A 138 14.45 -4.36 -21.55
C SER A 138 15.20 -4.25 -20.22
N ARG A 139 16.35 -3.57 -20.17
CA ARG A 139 17.11 -3.36 -18.93
C ARG A 139 16.72 -2.09 -18.18
N ALA A 140 16.23 -1.06 -18.87
CA ALA A 140 15.82 0.19 -18.24
C ALA A 140 14.33 0.23 -17.83
N PHE A 141 13.51 -0.72 -18.28
CA PHE A 141 12.08 -0.82 -17.93
C PHE A 141 11.70 -2.15 -17.24
N GLY A 142 12.69 -2.97 -16.87
CA GLY A 142 12.42 -4.36 -16.52
C GLY A 142 11.73 -5.11 -17.67
N ASP A 143 11.41 -6.38 -17.47
CA ASP A 143 10.79 -7.26 -18.48
C ASP A 143 9.36 -6.83 -18.92
N GLN A 144 8.92 -5.65 -18.50
CA GLN A 144 7.56 -5.11 -18.64
C GLN A 144 7.48 -3.94 -19.63
N GLY A 145 8.61 -3.51 -20.20
CA GLY A 145 8.63 -2.55 -21.31
C GLY A 145 8.01 -3.12 -22.58
N ASN A 146 6.68 -3.10 -22.65
CA ASN A 146 5.80 -3.21 -23.81
C ASN A 146 6.40 -4.00 -25.01
N ARG A 147 6.10 -5.30 -25.12
CA ARG A 147 6.53 -6.19 -26.23
C ARG A 147 6.11 -5.71 -27.65
N ARG A 148 5.36 -4.61 -27.78
CA ARG A 148 4.87 -4.06 -29.05
C ARG A 148 5.69 -2.88 -29.61
N CYS A 149 6.75 -2.42 -28.94
CA CYS A 149 7.61 -1.37 -29.49
C CYS A 149 8.64 -1.86 -30.53
N TRP A 150 8.55 -3.11 -30.98
CA TRP A 150 9.52 -3.74 -31.87
C TRP A 150 8.87 -4.12 -33.20
N ASN A 151 8.97 -3.23 -34.20
CA ASN A 151 8.96 -3.53 -35.64
C ASN A 151 9.19 -2.26 -36.48
N SER A 152 10.31 -1.55 -36.24
CA SER A 152 10.81 -0.57 -37.21
C SER A 152 12.32 -0.68 -37.32
N GLU A 153 12.78 -1.36 -38.36
CA GLU A 153 14.15 -1.28 -38.84
C GLU A 153 14.31 0.03 -39.62
N ASP A 154 14.87 1.06 -38.99
CA ASP A 154 15.43 2.19 -39.73
C ASP A 154 16.85 2.50 -39.20
N PRO A 155 17.91 2.22 -39.99
CA PRO A 155 19.29 2.44 -39.57
C PRO A 155 19.79 3.89 -39.72
N SER A 156 18.93 4.89 -39.93
CA SER A 156 19.38 6.24 -40.33
C SER A 156 19.25 7.33 -39.25
N SER A 157 19.92 7.18 -38.10
CA SER A 157 20.23 8.36 -37.25
C SER A 157 21.58 8.25 -36.54
N ALA A 158 22.65 8.29 -37.33
CA ALA A 158 24.00 8.49 -36.85
C ALA A 158 24.20 9.95 -36.38
N ASN A 159 23.78 10.27 -35.16
CA ASN A 159 24.28 11.43 -34.41
C ASN A 159 25.17 10.92 -33.28
N GLY A 160 26.48 11.12 -33.44
CA GLY A 160 27.54 10.51 -32.64
C GLY A 160 27.54 10.88 -31.15
N ARG A 161 26.66 10.24 -30.37
CA ARG A 161 26.80 10.03 -28.93
C ARG A 161 27.13 8.55 -28.73
N SER A 162 28.28 8.24 -28.13
CA SER A 162 28.63 6.86 -27.84
C SER A 162 27.66 6.24 -26.84
N PHE A 163 27.34 4.96 -27.03
CA PHE A 163 26.52 4.12 -26.14
C PHE A 163 26.90 4.24 -24.65
N ALA A 164 28.20 4.35 -24.37
CA ALA A 164 28.76 4.58 -23.04
C ALA A 164 28.52 6.00 -22.47
N LYS A 165 27.81 6.88 -23.16
CA LYS A 165 27.38 8.20 -22.64
C LYS A 165 25.87 8.29 -22.39
N CYS A 166 25.07 7.41 -23.02
CA CYS A 166 23.63 7.27 -22.71
C CYS A 166 23.38 6.30 -21.54
N CYS A 167 24.16 5.21 -21.47
CA CYS A 167 24.08 4.20 -20.38
C CYS A 167 25.32 4.19 -19.48
N GLY A 168 26.31 5.05 -19.76
CA GLY A 168 27.50 5.14 -18.92
C GLY A 168 27.25 6.00 -17.70
N GLN A 169 27.39 5.35 -16.55
CA GLN A 169 26.95 5.80 -15.24
C GLN A 169 25.45 5.64 -15.00
N ASP A 170 24.93 4.45 -15.27
CA ASP A 170 23.75 3.96 -14.56
C ASP A 170 24.06 3.98 -13.05
N PRO A 171 23.44 4.83 -12.22
CA PRO A 171 23.50 4.66 -10.78
C PRO A 171 23.00 3.25 -10.47
N LEU A 172 23.75 2.48 -9.69
CA LEU A 172 23.38 1.13 -9.26
C LEU A 172 21.95 1.04 -8.69
N ARG A 173 21.39 2.19 -8.30
CA ARG A 173 20.01 2.44 -7.88
C ARG A 173 18.91 2.12 -8.90
N TYR A 174 19.18 1.85 -10.17
CA TYR A 174 18.12 1.52 -11.15
C TYR A 174 18.10 0.04 -11.58
N ARG A 175 18.60 -0.83 -10.71
CA ARG A 175 18.70 -2.26 -11.01
C ARG A 175 17.91 -3.09 -10.02
N ARG A 176 17.22 -4.11 -10.54
CA ARG A 176 16.78 -5.24 -9.72
C ARG A 176 17.98 -5.98 -9.15
N GLY A 177 17.85 -6.39 -7.89
CA GLY A 177 18.90 -7.03 -7.12
C GLY A 177 18.64 -6.93 -5.64
N VAL A 178 19.70 -7.09 -4.88
CA VAL A 178 19.70 -6.94 -3.43
C VAL A 178 20.35 -5.62 -3.05
N ALA A 179 19.76 -4.89 -2.11
CA ALA A 179 20.31 -3.69 -1.51
C ALA A 179 20.30 -3.75 0.02
N ALA A 180 21.07 -2.89 0.66
CA ALA A 180 21.11 -2.72 2.10
C ALA A 180 20.91 -1.25 2.46
N TYR A 181 20.03 -1.00 3.42
CA TYR A 181 19.87 0.27 4.10
C TYR A 181 20.37 0.12 5.54
N ARG A 182 21.22 1.03 6.00
CA ARG A 182 21.79 0.99 7.35
C ARG A 182 21.68 2.35 8.04
N ALA A 183 21.28 2.33 9.30
CA ALA A 183 21.32 3.50 10.17
C ALA A 183 21.74 3.11 11.59
N GLU A 184 22.35 4.05 12.28
CA GLU A 184 22.55 3.98 13.72
C GLU A 184 21.33 4.55 14.42
N VAL A 185 20.82 3.82 15.41
CA VAL A 185 19.68 4.23 16.23
C VAL A 185 20.10 4.23 17.69
N GLU A 186 19.74 5.29 18.41
CA GLU A 186 19.99 5.36 19.84
C GLU A 186 18.77 4.80 20.59
N LEU A 187 18.99 3.73 21.37
CA LEU A 187 17.97 3.17 22.24
C LEU A 187 17.94 3.92 23.58
N GLU A 188 16.73 4.11 24.08
CA GLU A 188 16.50 4.72 25.37
C GLU A 188 16.80 3.73 26.52
N PRO A 189 17.68 4.09 27.47
CA PRO A 189 18.04 3.19 28.56
C PRO A 189 16.84 2.74 29.39
N GLY A 190 16.83 1.47 29.80
CA GLY A 190 15.78 0.92 30.65
C GLY A 190 14.42 0.73 29.95
N THR A 191 14.36 0.89 28.63
CA THR A 191 13.14 0.68 27.84
C THR A 191 13.29 -0.49 26.87
N ALA A 192 12.19 -1.20 26.64
CA ALA A 192 12.05 -2.09 25.50
C ALA A 192 11.77 -1.26 24.23
N SER A 193 12.15 -1.76 23.04
CA SER A 193 12.02 -1.00 21.79
C SER A 193 11.40 -1.84 20.67
N LEU A 194 10.58 -1.21 19.84
CA LEU A 194 9.97 -1.79 18.64
C LEU A 194 10.39 -0.97 17.41
N LEU A 195 10.62 -1.65 16.29
CA LEU A 195 10.83 -1.03 14.99
C LEU A 195 9.59 -1.27 14.13
N LEU A 196 8.93 -0.19 13.71
CA LEU A 196 7.79 -0.22 12.81
C LEU A 196 8.26 0.15 11.40
N LEU A 197 7.92 -0.67 10.41
CA LEU A 197 8.12 -0.35 9.00
C LEU A 197 6.74 -0.16 8.35
N GLY A 198 6.50 1.01 7.76
CA GLY A 198 5.23 1.32 7.11
C GLY A 198 5.00 0.55 5.80
N GLY A 199 6.09 0.09 5.17
CA GLY A 199 6.08 -0.65 3.91
C GLY A 199 7.50 -0.79 3.37
N CYS A 200 7.90 -2.02 3.07
CA CYS A 200 9.24 -2.36 2.58
C CYS A 200 9.11 -3.47 1.54
N ALA A 201 9.63 -3.25 0.34
CA ALA A 201 9.32 -4.09 -0.81
C ALA A 201 10.59 -4.53 -1.57
N LEU A 202 10.64 -5.69 -2.21
CA LEU A 202 9.57 -6.69 -2.29
C LEU A 202 9.63 -7.69 -1.13
N ARG A 203 10.85 -8.10 -0.76
CA ARG A 203 11.16 -8.84 0.46
C ARG A 203 12.23 -8.13 1.27
N CYS A 204 12.04 -8.03 2.57
CA CYS A 204 12.92 -7.33 3.48
C CYS A 204 13.35 -8.21 4.66
N LEU A 205 14.65 -8.29 4.91
CA LEU A 205 15.22 -8.85 6.13
C LEU A 205 15.70 -7.73 7.04
N VAL A 206 15.26 -7.75 8.30
CA VAL A 206 15.69 -6.78 9.30
C VAL A 206 16.73 -7.41 10.21
N THR A 207 17.83 -6.70 10.44
CA THR A 207 18.88 -7.09 11.38
C THR A 207 19.22 -5.95 12.32
N VAL A 208 19.63 -6.30 13.55
CA VAL A 208 20.15 -5.37 14.56
C VAL A 208 21.50 -5.90 15.02
N ASP A 209 22.55 -5.09 14.87
CA ASP A 209 23.96 -5.49 15.07
C ASP A 209 24.30 -6.82 14.40
N SER A 210 23.90 -6.97 13.13
CA SER A 210 24.07 -8.19 12.34
C SER A 210 23.27 -9.41 12.82
N SER A 211 22.48 -9.30 13.89
CA SER A 211 21.56 -10.35 14.31
C SER A 211 20.25 -10.24 13.55
N PHE A 212 19.86 -11.30 12.84
CA PHE A 212 18.60 -11.37 12.11
C PHE A 212 17.40 -11.40 13.07
N ILE A 213 16.41 -10.53 12.83
CA ILE A 213 15.22 -10.41 13.69
C ILE A 213 13.89 -10.55 12.94
N ALA A 214 13.83 -10.30 11.63
CA ALA A 214 12.58 -10.43 10.88
C ALA A 214 12.79 -10.65 9.37
N ASP A 215 11.81 -11.31 8.74
CA ASP A 215 11.68 -11.54 7.30
C ASP A 215 10.24 -11.24 6.90
N HIS A 216 10.07 -10.27 6.01
CA HIS A 216 8.76 -9.81 5.55
C HIS A 216 8.76 -9.67 4.03
N ALA A 217 7.63 -10.00 3.41
CA ALA A 217 7.40 -9.78 1.99
C ALA A 217 6.00 -9.19 1.79
N GLY A 218 5.89 -8.19 0.93
CA GLY A 218 4.66 -7.45 0.67
C GLY A 218 4.70 -5.98 1.11
N LEU A 219 3.58 -5.28 0.94
CA LEU A 219 3.49 -3.82 1.10
C LEU A 219 2.79 -3.37 2.39
N SER A 220 2.27 -4.30 3.18
CA SER A 220 1.60 -3.99 4.45
C SER A 220 2.60 -3.57 5.54
N PRO A 221 2.21 -2.70 6.49
CA PRO A 221 3.06 -2.34 7.60
C PRO A 221 3.31 -3.54 8.53
N PHE A 222 4.49 -3.58 9.16
CA PHE A 222 4.82 -4.61 10.15
C PHE A 222 5.68 -4.05 11.29
N THR A 223 5.60 -4.70 12.45
CA THR A 223 6.33 -4.34 13.67
C THR A 223 7.30 -5.46 14.03
N VAL A 224 8.51 -5.11 14.45
CA VAL A 224 9.51 -6.07 14.91
C VAL A 224 10.09 -5.63 16.25
N GLU A 225 10.39 -6.58 17.11
CA GLU A 225 10.99 -6.32 18.42
C GLU A 225 12.50 -6.08 18.26
N VAL A 226 13.01 -5.00 18.85
CA VAL A 226 14.44 -4.71 18.86
C VAL A 226 15.05 -5.40 20.08
N PRO A 227 16.01 -6.34 19.91
CA PRO A 227 16.61 -7.03 21.04
C PRO A 227 17.29 -6.05 22.00
N ALA A 228 17.07 -6.23 23.30
CA ALA A 228 17.77 -5.47 24.33
C ALA A 228 19.29 -5.56 24.16
N SER A 229 20.01 -4.51 24.54
CA SER A 229 21.48 -4.54 24.51
C SER A 229 22.01 -5.66 25.42
N LYS A 230 23.01 -6.40 24.93
CA LYS A 230 23.73 -7.42 25.73
C LYS A 230 24.85 -6.83 26.59
N LEU A 231 25.26 -5.61 26.30
CA LEU A 231 26.34 -4.90 26.99
C LEU A 231 25.79 -3.62 27.61
N GLU A 232 26.05 -3.45 28.90
CA GLU A 232 25.71 -2.25 29.64
C GLU A 232 26.46 -1.06 29.00
N GLY A 233 25.73 -0.11 28.41
CA GLY A 233 26.29 1.06 27.72
C GLY A 233 26.23 1.07 26.19
N GLN A 234 25.86 -0.04 25.51
CA GLN A 234 25.67 -0.02 24.04
C GLN A 234 24.29 0.53 23.66
N ARG A 235 24.14 1.86 23.81
CA ARG A 235 22.91 2.60 23.49
C ARG A 235 22.70 2.75 21.99
N VAL A 236 23.77 2.97 21.24
CA VAL A 236 23.73 3.06 19.78
C VAL A 236 23.77 1.65 19.21
N ARG A 237 22.78 1.34 18.37
CA ARG A 237 22.60 0.05 17.69
C ARG A 237 22.58 0.27 16.20
N THR A 238 23.09 -0.70 15.45
CA THR A 238 23.06 -0.63 13.99
C THR A 238 21.86 -1.41 13.47
N VAL A 239 20.88 -0.71 12.90
CA VAL A 239 19.77 -1.34 12.17
C VAL A 239 20.19 -1.46 10.70
N THR A 240 20.07 -2.67 10.15
CA THR A 240 20.25 -2.90 8.71
C THR A 240 19.02 -3.59 8.13
N ILE A 241 18.43 -2.99 7.11
CA ILE A 241 17.31 -3.53 6.33
C ILE A 241 17.88 -3.98 4.98
N LEU A 242 17.90 -5.28 4.76
CA LEU A 242 18.31 -5.88 3.49
C LEU A 242 17.07 -6.08 2.64
N VAL A 243 17.10 -5.61 1.40
CA VAL A 243 15.95 -5.61 0.50
C VAL A 243 16.29 -6.41 -0.75
N ASP A 244 15.39 -7.31 -1.14
CA ASP A 244 15.45 -8.06 -2.40
C ASP A 244 14.21 -7.71 -3.22
N ASN A 245 14.42 -7.14 -4.40
CA ASN A 245 13.35 -6.80 -5.34
C ASN A 245 13.39 -7.64 -6.62
N ARG A 246 14.17 -8.73 -6.63
CA ARG A 246 14.14 -9.72 -7.71
C ARG A 246 12.86 -10.54 -7.56
N PHE A 247 12.26 -11.00 -8.64
CA PHE A 247 11.11 -11.89 -8.52
C PHE A 247 11.58 -13.31 -8.17
N ASP A 248 11.09 -13.85 -7.05
CA ASP A 248 11.45 -15.19 -6.60
C ASP A 248 10.25 -15.94 -6.00
N ARG A 249 9.74 -16.91 -6.76
CA ARG A 249 8.61 -17.77 -6.38
C ARG A 249 8.87 -18.60 -5.11
N ARG A 250 10.11 -18.80 -4.71
CA ARG A 250 10.44 -19.59 -3.51
C ARG A 250 10.34 -18.78 -2.22
N THR A 251 10.64 -17.48 -2.29
CA THR A 251 10.80 -16.66 -1.09
C THR A 251 9.72 -15.60 -0.94
N HIS A 252 9.20 -15.06 -2.04
CA HIS A 252 8.12 -14.07 -2.02
C HIS A 252 7.25 -14.18 -3.29
N PRO A 253 6.58 -15.33 -3.50
CA PRO A 253 5.76 -15.61 -4.69
C PRO A 253 4.56 -14.68 -4.90
N VAL A 254 4.19 -13.89 -3.89
CA VAL A 254 3.14 -12.87 -4.00
C VAL A 254 3.53 -11.71 -4.92
N HIS A 255 4.83 -11.55 -5.19
CA HIS A 255 5.35 -10.62 -6.19
C HIS A 255 5.74 -11.40 -7.44
N GLN A 256 5.11 -11.08 -8.57
CA GLN A 256 5.35 -11.81 -9.82
C GLN A 256 5.76 -10.87 -10.95
N PRO A 257 6.57 -11.36 -11.91
CA PRO A 257 6.76 -10.66 -13.17
C PRO A 257 5.44 -10.63 -13.95
N GLY A 258 5.20 -9.56 -14.70
CA GLY A 258 4.01 -9.41 -15.55
C GLY A 258 2.85 -8.65 -14.91
N TYR A 259 2.91 -8.34 -13.61
CA TYR A 259 1.95 -7.41 -12.97
C TYR A 259 1.94 -6.07 -13.69
N ASP A 260 0.76 -5.51 -13.98
CA ASP A 260 0.61 -4.30 -14.79
C ASP A 260 0.98 -2.99 -14.08
N TRP A 261 1.68 -3.07 -12.94
CA TRP A 261 2.29 -1.93 -12.26
C TRP A 261 3.75 -2.19 -11.93
N TYR A 262 4.43 -1.09 -11.64
CA TYR A 262 5.84 -1.11 -11.32
C TYR A 262 6.10 -1.52 -9.86
N GLN A 263 6.88 -2.59 -9.68
CA GLN A 263 7.22 -3.15 -8.36
C GLN A 263 8.67 -2.82 -8.00
N ALA A 264 8.89 -1.61 -7.48
CA ALA A 264 10.19 -1.13 -7.05
C ALA A 264 10.67 -1.81 -5.75
N GLY A 265 11.98 -1.75 -5.51
CA GLY A 265 12.58 -2.18 -4.24
C GLY A 265 12.80 -1.01 -3.29
N GLY A 266 12.72 -1.23 -1.99
CA GLY A 266 13.20 -0.26 -0.99
C GLY A 266 12.33 -0.16 0.25
N ILE A 267 12.62 0.88 1.02
CA ILE A 267 11.84 1.28 2.20
C ILE A 267 10.86 2.34 1.71
N LEU A 268 9.67 1.90 1.30
CA LEU A 268 8.73 2.74 0.54
C LEU A 268 7.92 3.70 1.42
N ARG A 269 7.81 3.39 2.72
CA ARG A 269 7.07 4.20 3.71
C ARG A 269 7.91 4.37 4.98
N ALA A 270 7.45 5.23 5.88
CA ALA A 270 8.20 5.64 7.07
C ALA A 270 8.65 4.47 7.96
N VAL A 271 9.80 4.64 8.59
CA VAL A 271 10.32 3.75 9.64
C VAL A 271 10.24 4.47 10.97
N GLN A 272 9.76 3.81 12.02
CA GLN A 272 9.62 4.39 13.36
C GLN A 272 10.28 3.49 14.40
N LEU A 273 11.00 4.11 15.34
CA LEU A 273 11.48 3.47 16.54
C LEU A 273 10.57 3.86 17.70
N HIS A 274 9.94 2.87 18.32
CA HIS A 274 9.07 3.04 19.47
C HIS A 274 9.81 2.60 20.72
N SER A 275 10.02 3.51 21.65
CA SER A 275 10.53 3.20 22.99
C SER A 275 9.36 3.05 23.95
N LEU A 276 9.26 1.88 24.58
CA LEU A 276 8.19 1.57 25.51
C LEU A 276 8.45 2.20 26.89
N PRO A 277 7.43 2.41 27.72
CA PRO A 277 7.60 3.05 29.03
C PRO A 277 8.49 2.30 30.02
N GLY A 278 8.64 0.98 29.86
CA GLY A 278 9.42 0.12 30.75
C GLY A 278 10.30 -0.89 30.03
N PRO A 279 11.13 -1.64 30.78
CA PRO A 279 12.04 -2.64 30.24
C PRO A 279 11.34 -3.94 29.84
N ASP A 280 10.10 -4.16 30.30
CA ASP A 280 9.31 -5.30 29.88
C ASP A 280 8.65 -5.01 28.52
N LEU A 281 8.65 -6.02 27.67
CA LEU A 281 8.12 -5.96 26.32
C LEU A 281 6.62 -6.32 26.33
N SER A 282 5.88 -5.70 27.25
CA SER A 282 4.45 -5.83 27.37
C SER A 282 3.80 -4.54 26.86
N TYR A 283 3.05 -4.61 25.76
CA TYR A 283 2.49 -3.43 25.08
C TYR A 283 1.15 -3.71 24.40
N LEU A 284 0.44 -2.65 24.02
CA LEU A 284 -0.76 -2.76 23.19
C LEU A 284 -0.34 -2.88 21.72
N ALA A 285 -0.45 -4.09 21.16
CA ALA A 285 -0.10 -4.36 19.77
C ALA A 285 -1.17 -3.84 18.80
N ALA A 286 -2.44 -3.89 19.19
CA ALA A 286 -3.52 -3.22 18.47
C ALA A 286 -4.73 -2.90 19.36
N VAL A 287 -5.46 -1.86 18.95
CA VAL A 287 -6.80 -1.54 19.43
C VAL A 287 -7.67 -1.40 18.19
N GLU A 288 -8.67 -2.26 18.03
CA GLU A 288 -9.52 -2.34 16.84
C GLU A 288 -10.96 -2.03 17.23
N VAL A 289 -11.63 -1.18 16.44
CA VAL A 289 -12.99 -0.70 16.70
C VAL A 289 -13.89 -1.05 15.52
N PHE A 290 -14.92 -1.86 15.77
CA PHE A 290 -15.85 -2.37 14.76
C PHE A 290 -17.25 -1.80 14.99
N PRO A 291 -17.72 -0.83 14.18
CA PRO A 291 -19.07 -0.30 14.30
C PRO A 291 -20.15 -1.38 14.07
N ARG A 292 -21.06 -1.52 15.04
CA ARG A 292 -22.24 -2.43 14.97
C ARG A 292 -23.51 -1.68 14.59
N SER A 293 -23.58 -0.42 15.00
CA SER A 293 -24.65 0.52 14.65
C SER A 293 -24.06 1.92 14.59
N LEU A 294 -24.92 2.92 14.38
CA LEU A 294 -24.52 4.31 14.40
C LEU A 294 -24.27 4.88 15.82
N GLU A 295 -24.47 4.07 16.86
CA GLU A 295 -24.23 4.46 18.27
C GLU A 295 -23.36 3.46 19.05
N HIS A 296 -23.12 2.27 18.53
CA HIS A 296 -22.43 1.19 19.23
C HIS A 296 -21.30 0.61 18.40
N VAL A 297 -20.20 0.29 19.10
CA VAL A 297 -19.01 -0.35 18.54
C VAL A 297 -18.66 -1.60 19.35
N ASP A 298 -18.05 -2.56 18.69
CA ASP A 298 -17.31 -3.62 19.36
C ASP A 298 -15.83 -3.24 19.38
N VAL A 299 -15.21 -3.26 20.57
CA VAL A 299 -13.78 -2.98 20.75
C VAL A 299 -13.03 -4.29 20.96
N ARG A 300 -11.93 -4.49 20.24
CA ARG A 300 -10.96 -5.55 20.47
C ARG A 300 -9.62 -4.95 20.88
N VAL A 301 -9.07 -5.42 21.99
CA VAL A 301 -7.73 -5.06 22.45
C VAL A 301 -6.82 -6.28 22.28
N ARG A 302 -5.71 -6.10 21.57
CA ARG A 302 -4.68 -7.12 21.36
C ARG A 302 -3.39 -6.71 22.08
N PRO A 303 -3.14 -7.20 23.30
CA PRO A 303 -1.86 -7.02 23.95
C PRO A 303 -0.80 -7.96 23.36
N SER A 304 0.46 -7.54 23.41
CA SER A 304 1.61 -8.45 23.32
C SER A 304 2.22 -8.53 24.72
N LEU A 305 2.30 -9.74 25.29
CA LEU A 305 2.73 -9.98 26.66
C LEU A 305 3.92 -10.92 26.68
N ARG A 306 4.92 -10.65 27.53
CA ARG A 306 5.99 -11.61 27.81
C ARG A 306 5.48 -12.67 28.79
N ALA A 307 5.96 -13.92 28.67
CA ALA A 307 5.40 -15.09 29.36
C ALA A 307 5.28 -14.99 30.91
N ALA A 308 5.96 -14.03 31.56
CA ALA A 308 5.90 -13.80 33.00
C ALA A 308 4.84 -12.76 33.44
N SER A 309 4.17 -12.03 32.52
CA SER A 309 3.26 -10.91 32.83
C SER A 309 1.76 -11.23 32.64
N ARG A 310 1.36 -12.50 32.64
CA ARG A 310 -0.07 -12.91 32.56
C ARG A 310 -0.89 -12.63 33.82
N ALA A 311 -0.30 -12.03 34.86
CA ALA A 311 -1.06 -11.61 36.04
C ALA A 311 -2.02 -10.47 35.65
N GLU A 312 -3.32 -10.70 35.84
CA GLU A 312 -4.49 -9.83 35.63
C GLU A 312 -4.20 -8.36 35.31
N LEU A 313 -3.77 -8.08 34.07
CA LEU A 313 -3.59 -6.71 33.63
C LEU A 313 -4.93 -5.98 33.63
N LEU A 314 -4.91 -4.73 34.07
CA LEU A 314 -6.08 -3.87 34.07
C LEU A 314 -6.09 -3.04 32.79
N TYR A 315 -7.26 -2.90 32.19
CA TYR A 315 -7.44 -2.11 30.98
C TYR A 315 -8.47 -1.03 31.27
N ARG A 316 -8.16 0.20 30.87
CA ARG A 316 -9.05 1.34 31.00
C ARG A 316 -9.21 2.05 29.68
N TRP A 317 -10.37 2.65 29.45
CA TRP A 317 -10.65 3.28 28.17
C TRP A 317 -11.54 4.52 28.30
N ARG A 318 -11.46 5.38 27.29
CA ARG A 318 -12.27 6.61 27.19
C ARG A 318 -12.44 7.07 25.75
N PHE A 319 -13.62 7.59 25.43
CA PHE A 319 -13.90 8.25 24.15
C PHE A 319 -13.65 9.74 24.19
N ASP A 320 -13.17 10.29 23.08
CA ASP A 320 -13.10 11.73 22.76
C ASP A 320 -12.49 12.61 23.86
N ASP A 321 -11.56 12.06 24.63
CA ASP A 321 -10.91 12.75 25.75
C ASP A 321 -9.89 13.81 25.27
N GLY A 322 -9.48 14.70 26.18
CA GLY A 322 -8.36 15.63 25.94
C GLY A 322 -7.03 14.90 25.72
N ASP A 323 -5.95 15.60 25.39
CA ASP A 323 -4.64 14.98 25.15
C ASP A 323 -4.02 14.33 26.41
N GLY A 324 -3.13 13.35 26.22
CA GLY A 324 -2.48 12.60 27.33
C GLY A 324 -3.13 11.25 27.67
N CYS A 325 -2.64 10.61 28.74
CA CYS A 325 -3.10 9.28 29.19
C CYS A 325 -3.24 9.14 30.71
N ASP A 326 -3.80 10.16 31.39
CA ASP A 326 -4.21 10.01 32.79
C ASP A 326 -5.50 9.19 32.87
N SER A 327 -5.36 7.88 33.05
CA SER A 327 -6.48 6.93 33.03
C SER A 327 -7.28 6.86 34.35
N ARG A 328 -7.02 7.77 35.30
CA ARG A 328 -7.81 7.84 36.55
C ARG A 328 -9.26 8.21 36.23
N GLY A 329 -10.19 7.38 36.69
CA GLY A 329 -11.63 7.57 36.45
C GLY A 329 -12.10 7.20 35.05
N TRP A 330 -11.23 6.66 34.19
CA TRP A 330 -11.65 6.04 32.93
C TRP A 330 -12.44 4.75 33.22
N ALA A 331 -13.29 4.35 32.27
CA ALA A 331 -14.07 3.13 32.40
C ALA A 331 -13.14 1.91 32.36
N GLU A 332 -13.42 0.91 33.20
CA GLU A 332 -12.67 -0.36 33.17
C GLU A 332 -13.15 -1.22 32.00
N LEU A 333 -12.19 -1.89 31.36
CA LEU A 333 -12.45 -2.88 30.31
C LEU A 333 -12.39 -4.26 30.96
N VAL A 334 -13.50 -5.00 30.92
CA VAL A 334 -13.64 -6.29 31.62
C VAL A 334 -13.19 -7.48 30.74
N ALA A 335 -12.89 -7.27 29.45
CA ALA A 335 -12.52 -8.35 28.53
C ALA A 335 -11.19 -8.08 27.82
N VAL A 336 -10.26 -9.03 27.99
CA VAL A 336 -9.04 -9.22 27.20
C VAL A 336 -9.30 -10.41 26.29
N GLU A 337 -8.97 -10.30 25.00
CA GLU A 337 -9.28 -11.32 23.98
C GLU A 337 -10.79 -11.58 23.78
N GLY A 338 -11.47 -10.60 23.17
CA GLY A 338 -12.88 -10.69 22.81
C GLY A 338 -13.36 -9.40 22.16
N LEU A 339 -14.62 -9.38 21.71
CA LEU A 339 -15.30 -8.15 21.29
C LEU A 339 -16.12 -7.62 22.46
N LEU A 340 -15.82 -6.41 22.91
CA LEU A 340 -16.63 -5.71 23.91
C LEU A 340 -17.56 -4.71 23.23
N GLY A 341 -18.87 -4.92 23.35
CA GLY A 341 -19.88 -3.98 22.87
C GLY A 341 -19.97 -2.76 23.78
N VAL A 342 -19.79 -1.57 23.22
CA VAL A 342 -19.77 -0.29 23.94
C VAL A 342 -20.60 0.75 23.20
N LYS A 343 -21.41 1.52 23.95
CA LYS A 343 -22.10 2.70 23.41
C LYS A 343 -21.14 3.89 23.33
N VAL A 344 -21.09 4.56 22.19
CA VAL A 344 -20.25 5.75 21.97
C VAL A 344 -20.99 7.01 22.47
N PRO A 345 -20.46 7.72 23.48
CA PRO A 345 -21.04 8.99 23.94
C PRO A 345 -21.02 10.04 22.84
N GLY A 346 -22.12 10.78 22.68
CA GLY A 346 -22.20 11.84 21.67
C GLY A 346 -22.00 11.33 20.24
N ALA A 347 -22.42 10.09 19.96
CA ALA A 347 -22.27 9.41 18.68
C ALA A 347 -22.66 10.31 17.49
N ARG A 348 -21.72 10.48 16.55
CA ARG A 348 -21.93 11.18 15.28
C ARG A 348 -21.58 10.23 14.13
N PRO A 349 -22.55 9.88 13.28
CA PRO A 349 -22.30 9.00 12.14
C PRO A 349 -21.26 9.58 11.18
N TRP A 350 -20.38 8.73 10.68
CA TRP A 350 -19.46 9.04 9.59
C TRP A 350 -20.14 8.80 8.24
N SER A 351 -19.94 9.71 7.29
CA SER A 351 -20.33 9.56 5.88
C SER A 351 -19.46 10.47 5.01
N PRO A 352 -19.42 10.26 3.67
CA PRO A 352 -18.73 11.18 2.76
C PRO A 352 -19.12 12.67 2.89
N ALA A 353 -20.39 12.95 3.23
CA ALA A 353 -20.90 14.31 3.40
C ALA A 353 -20.64 14.88 4.80
N ALA A 354 -20.51 14.01 5.81
CA ALA A 354 -20.25 14.37 7.19
C ALA A 354 -19.22 13.38 7.78
N PRO A 355 -17.92 13.58 7.54
CA PRO A 355 -16.86 12.67 7.95
C PRO A 355 -16.54 12.81 9.45
N ASN A 356 -17.53 12.56 10.31
CA ASN A 356 -17.38 12.64 11.76
C ASN A 356 -16.49 11.52 12.27
N LEU A 357 -15.41 11.87 12.96
CA LEU A 357 -14.46 10.94 13.54
C LEU A 357 -14.50 11.04 15.07
N HIS A 358 -14.37 9.89 15.71
CA HIS A 358 -14.26 9.72 17.15
C HIS A 358 -12.87 9.18 17.50
N ARG A 359 -12.46 9.36 18.75
CA ARG A 359 -11.21 8.85 19.30
C ARG A 359 -11.50 7.89 20.45
N LEU A 360 -10.78 6.78 20.49
CA LEU A 360 -10.79 5.83 21.61
C LEU A 360 -9.38 5.73 22.17
N LYS A 361 -9.21 6.06 23.45
CA LYS A 361 -7.99 5.79 24.20
C LYS A 361 -8.14 4.50 25.00
N VAL A 362 -7.11 3.68 24.97
CA VAL A 362 -6.98 2.49 25.80
C VAL A 362 -5.65 2.55 26.53
N ALA A 363 -5.71 2.45 27.85
CA ALA A 363 -4.58 2.33 28.75
C ALA A 363 -4.49 0.88 29.24
N MET A 364 -3.30 0.29 29.17
CA MET A 364 -2.97 -0.99 29.77
C MET A 364 -2.17 -0.72 31.05
N LEU A 365 -2.56 -1.35 32.15
CA LEU A 365 -2.00 -1.13 33.48
C LEU A 365 -1.66 -2.44 34.17
N GLU A 366 -0.68 -2.39 35.07
CA GLU A 366 -0.45 -3.44 36.06
C GLU A 366 -1.60 -3.51 37.10
N PRO A 367 -1.74 -4.64 37.83
CA PRO A 367 -2.63 -4.73 38.98
C PRO A 367 -2.36 -3.65 40.06
N SER A 368 -1.12 -3.17 40.14
CA SER A 368 -0.70 -2.07 41.02
C SER A 368 -1.34 -0.72 40.65
N GLY A 369 -1.92 -0.60 39.45
CA GLY A 369 -2.43 0.63 38.87
C GLY A 369 -1.38 1.45 38.10
N GLU A 370 -0.17 0.93 37.93
CA GLU A 370 0.86 1.55 37.11
C GLU A 370 0.55 1.41 35.60
N LEU A 371 0.73 2.51 34.84
CA LEU A 371 0.53 2.52 33.39
C LEU A 371 1.68 1.79 32.68
N LEU A 372 1.35 0.79 31.86
CA LEU A 372 2.29 0.03 31.02
C LEU A 372 2.36 0.57 29.60
N ASP A 373 1.21 0.83 28.96
CA ASP A 373 1.15 1.38 27.61
C ASP A 373 -0.18 2.12 27.39
N CYS A 374 -0.21 3.03 26.42
CA CYS A 374 -1.39 3.79 26.07
C CYS A 374 -1.46 4.06 24.57
N VAL A 375 -2.59 3.69 23.98
CA VAL A 375 -2.84 3.83 22.55
C VAL A 375 -4.14 4.59 22.35
N GLU A 376 -4.10 5.58 21.46
CA GLU A 376 -5.27 6.29 20.97
C GLU A 376 -5.49 5.92 19.50
N VAL A 377 -6.70 5.45 19.19
CA VAL A 377 -7.13 5.15 17.83
C VAL A 377 -8.24 6.09 17.41
N ARG A 378 -8.29 6.40 16.11
CA ARG A 378 -9.37 7.16 15.50
C ARG A 378 -10.27 6.22 14.71
N PHE A 379 -11.57 6.41 14.79
CA PHE A 379 -12.56 5.61 14.07
C PHE A 379 -13.78 6.46 13.67
N GLY A 380 -14.67 5.90 12.84
CA GLY A 380 -15.94 6.54 12.48
C GLY A 380 -17.11 5.57 12.63
N LEU A 381 -18.29 6.09 12.97
CA LEU A 381 -19.52 5.31 13.15
C LEU A 381 -20.27 5.19 11.84
N ARG A 382 -20.17 4.05 11.15
CA ARG A 382 -20.89 3.81 9.90
C ARG A 382 -21.28 2.35 9.75
N THR A 383 -22.37 2.07 9.07
CA THR A 383 -22.75 0.70 8.67
C THR A 383 -22.65 0.56 7.15
N VAL A 384 -22.24 -0.61 6.68
CA VAL A 384 -22.27 -0.97 5.25
C VAL A 384 -22.94 -2.33 5.13
N ALA A 385 -23.82 -2.46 4.14
CA ALA A 385 -24.54 -3.70 3.84
C ALA A 385 -24.94 -3.74 2.37
N THR A 386 -25.41 -4.90 1.92
CA THR A 386 -26.08 -5.03 0.62
C THR A 386 -27.55 -5.37 0.83
N ARG A 387 -28.41 -4.94 -0.11
CA ARG A 387 -29.83 -5.31 -0.15
C ARG A 387 -30.27 -5.42 -1.59
N GLY A 388 -30.46 -6.65 -2.07
CA GLY A 388 -30.70 -6.89 -3.49
C GLY A 388 -29.55 -6.36 -4.33
N ARG A 389 -29.80 -5.32 -5.13
CA ARG A 389 -28.81 -4.69 -6.02
C ARG A 389 -28.15 -3.44 -5.44
N ASP A 390 -28.56 -3.01 -4.25
CA ASP A 390 -28.06 -1.78 -3.65
C ASP A 390 -26.94 -2.06 -2.65
N ILE A 391 -25.89 -1.26 -2.73
CA ILE A 391 -24.94 -1.06 -1.63
C ILE A 391 -25.52 0.02 -0.73
N LEU A 392 -25.58 -0.26 0.56
CA LEU A 392 -26.11 0.65 1.55
C LEU A 392 -24.98 1.18 2.43
N LEU A 393 -24.91 2.49 2.61
CA LEU A 393 -24.12 3.16 3.64
C LEU A 393 -25.09 3.79 4.64
N ASN A 394 -25.00 3.43 5.91
CA ASN A 394 -25.92 3.92 6.96
C ASN A 394 -27.40 3.68 6.61
N ASN A 395 -27.70 2.52 6.03
CA ASN A 395 -29.02 2.09 5.52
C ASN A 395 -29.55 2.85 4.29
N GLU A 396 -28.79 3.77 3.72
CA GLU A 396 -29.15 4.53 2.52
C GLU A 396 -28.38 4.01 1.30
N PRO A 397 -29.03 3.83 0.12
CA PRO A 397 -28.34 3.44 -1.10
C PRO A 397 -27.24 4.44 -1.49
N VAL A 398 -26.06 3.92 -1.84
CA VAL A 398 -24.94 4.72 -2.32
C VAL A 398 -24.50 4.27 -3.70
N LYS A 399 -24.29 5.25 -4.61
CA LYS A 399 -23.60 5.03 -5.88
C LYS A 399 -22.14 5.40 -5.73
N LEU A 400 -21.26 4.53 -6.23
CA LEU A 400 -19.82 4.73 -6.17
C LEU A 400 -19.34 5.38 -7.47
N PHE A 401 -18.80 6.58 -7.36
CA PHE A 401 -18.15 7.33 -8.43
C PHE A 401 -16.68 7.45 -8.07
N GLY A 402 -15.82 6.72 -8.80
CA GLY A 402 -14.44 6.59 -8.37
C GLY A 402 -13.46 6.13 -9.43
N PHE A 403 -12.21 6.04 -8.99
CA PHE A 403 -11.05 5.72 -9.81
C PHE A 403 -10.22 4.62 -9.13
N ASN A 404 -9.55 3.80 -9.93
CA ASN A 404 -8.45 2.97 -9.44
C ASN A 404 -7.23 3.88 -9.20
N ARG A 405 -6.47 3.61 -8.13
CA ARG A 405 -5.30 4.38 -7.73
C ARG A 405 -4.16 3.42 -7.34
N HIS A 406 -2.96 3.71 -7.84
CA HIS A 406 -1.71 3.14 -7.35
C HIS A 406 -1.00 4.14 -6.41
N ASP A 407 -0.24 3.65 -5.43
CA ASP A 407 0.73 4.45 -4.65
C ASP A 407 1.96 4.75 -5.54
N LEU A 408 1.77 5.53 -6.60
CA LEU A 408 2.83 5.82 -7.56
C LEU A 408 2.69 7.23 -8.17
N THR A 409 3.81 7.94 -8.21
CA THR A 409 4.00 9.17 -8.99
C THR A 409 5.07 8.92 -10.07
N ASP A 410 6.10 9.76 -10.18
CA ASP A 410 7.37 9.36 -10.77
C ASP A 410 8.17 8.43 -9.83
N SER A 411 7.83 8.43 -8.54
CA SER A 411 8.39 7.57 -7.50
C SER A 411 7.31 6.77 -6.77
N PRO A 412 7.62 5.53 -6.31
CA PRO A 412 6.76 4.75 -5.40
C PRO A 412 6.83 5.27 -3.95
N VAL A 413 7.70 6.24 -3.65
CA VAL A 413 7.80 6.91 -2.35
C VAL A 413 7.01 8.21 -2.41
N LEU A 414 5.79 8.19 -1.88
CA LEU A 414 4.90 9.35 -1.93
C LEU A 414 5.13 10.28 -0.73
N SER A 415 5.28 11.56 -1.01
CA SER A 415 5.28 12.59 0.02
C SER A 415 3.86 12.83 0.54
N HIS A 416 3.73 13.47 1.70
CA HIS A 416 2.41 13.92 2.18
C HIS A 416 1.72 14.87 1.18
N GLY A 417 2.51 15.69 0.48
CA GLY A 417 1.99 16.59 -0.57
C GLY A 417 1.40 15.84 -1.76
N ASP A 418 1.97 14.70 -2.15
CA ASP A 418 1.44 13.86 -3.22
C ASP A 418 0.13 13.21 -2.80
N LEU A 419 0.07 12.68 -1.57
CA LEU A 419 -1.16 12.09 -1.04
C LEU A 419 -2.29 13.12 -0.94
N VAL A 420 -2.00 14.35 -0.47
CA VAL A 420 -2.98 15.43 -0.44
C VAL A 420 -3.43 15.80 -1.85
N ARG A 421 -2.51 15.83 -2.83
CA ARG A 421 -2.85 16.13 -4.22
C ARG A 421 -3.81 15.10 -4.80
N ASP A 422 -3.60 13.81 -4.53
CA ASP A 422 -4.52 12.75 -4.96
C ASP A 422 -5.94 12.99 -4.43
N ILE A 423 -6.06 13.31 -3.14
CA ILE A 423 -7.35 13.60 -2.50
C ILE A 423 -8.00 14.84 -3.12
N MET A 424 -7.24 15.90 -3.37
CA MET A 424 -7.75 17.12 -4.02
C MET A 424 -8.31 16.82 -5.41
N ILE A 425 -7.58 16.06 -6.24
CA ILE A 425 -8.03 15.68 -7.59
C ILE A 425 -9.32 14.87 -7.52
N LEU A 426 -9.38 13.86 -6.65
CA LEU A 426 -10.56 13.02 -6.46
C LEU A 426 -11.78 13.84 -6.04
N LYS A 427 -11.62 14.79 -5.12
CA LYS A 427 -12.72 15.66 -4.68
C LYS A 427 -13.14 16.65 -5.77
N GLU A 428 -12.20 17.23 -6.51
CA GLU A 428 -12.48 18.20 -7.57
C GLU A 428 -13.26 17.58 -8.75
N ILE A 429 -12.92 16.35 -9.13
CA ILE A 429 -13.66 15.62 -10.18
C ILE A 429 -15.03 15.11 -9.71
N GLY A 430 -15.36 15.27 -8.43
CA GLY A 430 -16.61 14.83 -7.83
C GLY A 430 -16.65 13.35 -7.48
N ALA A 431 -15.49 12.69 -7.34
CA ALA A 431 -15.42 11.31 -6.88
C ALA A 431 -15.81 11.22 -5.40
N ASN A 432 -16.52 10.14 -5.05
CA ASN A 432 -16.81 9.77 -3.67
C ASN A 432 -16.18 8.42 -3.28
N PHE A 433 -15.50 7.77 -4.23
CA PHE A 433 -14.94 6.43 -4.07
C PHE A 433 -13.54 6.35 -4.71
N VAL A 434 -12.66 5.53 -4.13
CA VAL A 434 -11.36 5.19 -4.70
C VAL A 434 -11.06 3.73 -4.43
N ARG A 435 -10.52 3.04 -5.44
CA ARG A 435 -10.02 1.68 -5.30
C ARG A 435 -8.50 1.69 -5.27
N GLY A 436 -7.92 1.24 -4.16
CA GLY A 436 -6.48 1.09 -3.97
C GLY A 436 -5.96 -0.16 -4.66
N SER A 437 -5.63 -0.05 -5.94
CA SER A 437 -5.17 -1.16 -6.79
C SER A 437 -3.66 -1.37 -6.65
N HIS A 438 -3.09 -2.57 -6.59
CA HIS A 438 -3.70 -3.86 -6.27
C HIS A 438 -3.08 -4.44 -5.00
N TYR A 439 -3.04 -3.62 -3.94
CA TYR A 439 -2.32 -3.87 -2.69
C TYR A 439 -2.74 -2.93 -1.55
N ALA A 440 -2.37 -3.28 -0.32
CA ALA A 440 -2.60 -2.48 0.88
C ALA A 440 -2.03 -1.06 0.73
N GLN A 441 -2.85 -0.05 0.99
CA GLN A 441 -2.53 1.35 0.72
C GLN A 441 -1.75 1.98 1.88
N ASP A 442 -1.11 3.12 1.60
CA ASP A 442 -0.46 3.90 2.65
C ASP A 442 -1.50 4.34 3.70
N GLN A 443 -1.24 4.07 4.97
CA GLN A 443 -2.14 4.45 6.07
C GLN A 443 -2.35 5.97 6.12
N ARG A 444 -1.35 6.76 5.68
CA ARG A 444 -1.48 8.22 5.52
C ARG A 444 -2.55 8.60 4.49
N PHE A 445 -2.69 7.82 3.42
CA PHE A 445 -3.72 8.03 2.40
C PHE A 445 -5.11 7.67 2.94
N LEU A 446 -5.23 6.56 3.65
CA LEU A 446 -6.48 6.13 4.29
C LEU A 446 -6.93 7.13 5.38
N ASP A 447 -5.98 7.64 6.16
CA ASP A 447 -6.21 8.70 7.14
C ASP A 447 -6.74 9.99 6.51
N LEU A 448 -6.30 10.32 5.29
CA LEU A 448 -6.85 11.44 4.52
C LEU A 448 -8.25 11.11 3.97
N CYS A 449 -8.47 9.88 3.49
CA CYS A 449 -9.80 9.45 3.02
C CYS A 449 -10.86 9.51 4.13
N ASP A 450 -10.50 9.12 5.35
CA ASP A 450 -11.35 9.22 6.54
C ASP A 450 -11.76 10.67 6.83
N VAL A 451 -10.80 11.60 6.80
CA VAL A 451 -11.01 13.02 7.10
C VAL A 451 -11.80 13.73 5.99
N HIS A 452 -11.56 13.37 4.73
CA HIS A 452 -12.14 14.05 3.57
C HIS A 452 -13.40 13.37 3.02
N GLY A 453 -13.87 12.30 3.67
CA GLY A 453 -15.10 11.62 3.30
C GLY A 453 -15.02 10.97 1.93
N LEU A 454 -14.01 10.13 1.70
CA LEU A 454 -13.91 9.26 0.53
C LEU A 454 -14.17 7.81 0.96
N LEU A 455 -14.93 7.07 0.18
CA LEU A 455 -15.11 5.63 0.34
C LEU A 455 -13.94 4.91 -0.33
N VAL A 456 -13.42 3.86 0.30
CA VAL A 456 -12.24 3.15 -0.14
C VAL A 456 -12.55 1.67 -0.33
N TRP A 457 -12.10 1.13 -1.46
CA TRP A 457 -11.82 -0.28 -1.62
C TRP A 457 -10.34 -0.49 -1.45
N GLU A 458 -9.97 -1.26 -0.43
CA GLU A 458 -8.58 -1.68 -0.20
C GLU A 458 -8.45 -3.16 -0.53
N GLU A 459 -7.35 -3.59 -1.13
CA GLU A 459 -7.21 -5.00 -1.53
C GLU A 459 -5.86 -5.63 -1.23
N VAL A 460 -5.90 -6.94 -1.01
CA VAL A 460 -4.72 -7.77 -0.77
C VAL A 460 -3.88 -7.82 -2.05
N LEU A 461 -2.55 -7.77 -1.89
CA LEU A 461 -1.61 -7.89 -2.99
C LEU A 461 -1.92 -9.09 -3.89
N GLY A 462 -2.20 -8.84 -5.17
CA GLY A 462 -2.36 -9.92 -6.15
C GLY A 462 -3.00 -9.43 -7.45
N TRP A 463 -2.52 -9.94 -8.58
CA TRP A 463 -3.05 -9.65 -9.90
C TRP A 463 -2.84 -10.83 -10.84
N GLN A 464 -3.88 -11.20 -11.60
CA GLN A 464 -3.90 -12.32 -12.55
C GLN A 464 -3.30 -13.63 -12.03
N ASN A 465 -3.47 -13.90 -10.73
CA ASN A 465 -2.94 -15.11 -10.11
C ASN A 465 -3.53 -16.36 -10.77
N THR A 466 -2.64 -17.31 -11.05
CA THR A 466 -2.87 -18.51 -11.86
C THR A 466 -3.31 -19.70 -11.02
N LEU A 467 -3.73 -20.78 -11.67
CA LEU A 467 -3.99 -22.05 -10.98
C LEU A 467 -2.74 -22.61 -10.29
N GLU A 468 -1.55 -22.37 -10.87
CA GLU A 468 -0.28 -22.74 -10.25
C GLU A 468 -0.08 -22.01 -8.92
N ASP A 469 -0.40 -20.71 -8.88
CA ASP A 469 -0.29 -19.90 -7.65
C ASP A 469 -1.24 -20.39 -6.57
N PHE A 470 -2.51 -20.65 -6.92
CA PHE A 470 -3.50 -21.15 -5.97
C PHE A 470 -3.21 -22.58 -5.49
N SER A 471 -2.41 -23.34 -6.25
CA SER A 471 -1.94 -24.67 -5.86
C SER A 471 -0.64 -24.63 -5.03
N ASP A 472 0.02 -23.47 -4.95
CA ASP A 472 1.23 -23.26 -4.17
C ASP A 472 0.91 -22.83 -2.73
N GLY A 473 1.21 -23.71 -1.77
CA GLY A 473 1.01 -23.45 -0.36
C GLY A 473 1.80 -22.25 0.18
N VAL A 474 2.99 -21.95 -0.38
CA VAL A 474 3.77 -20.78 0.03
C VAL A 474 3.08 -19.49 -0.41
N PHE A 475 2.63 -19.43 -1.66
CA PHE A 475 1.84 -18.31 -2.18
C PHE A 475 0.58 -18.08 -1.35
N MET A 476 -0.19 -19.15 -1.08
CA MET A 476 -1.44 -19.01 -0.31
C MET A 476 -1.20 -18.61 1.14
N MET A 477 -0.16 -19.14 1.81
CA MET A 477 0.20 -18.70 3.16
C MET A 477 0.60 -17.23 3.21
N GLN A 478 1.41 -16.75 2.27
CA GLN A 478 1.80 -15.34 2.21
C GLN A 478 0.61 -14.44 1.87
N SER A 479 -0.26 -14.84 0.94
CA SER A 479 -1.47 -14.09 0.58
C SER A 479 -2.41 -13.93 1.78
N LEU A 480 -2.65 -15.00 2.54
CA LEU A 480 -3.48 -14.94 3.76
C LEU A 480 -2.82 -14.12 4.88
N LYS A 481 -1.49 -14.16 5.00
CA LYS A 481 -0.75 -13.29 5.92
C LYS A 481 -0.92 -11.82 5.55
N LEU A 482 -0.81 -11.47 4.27
CA LEU A 482 -1.03 -10.10 3.79
C LEU A 482 -2.48 -9.63 3.99
N ALA A 483 -3.45 -10.54 3.87
CA ALA A 483 -4.84 -10.27 4.21
C ALA A 483 -5.02 -9.94 5.70
N ASP A 484 -4.38 -10.70 6.59
CA ASP A 484 -4.40 -10.43 8.02
C ASP A 484 -3.75 -9.08 8.35
N GLU A 485 -2.60 -8.77 7.75
CA GLU A 485 -1.86 -7.51 7.97
C GLU A 485 -2.63 -6.29 7.47
N MET A 486 -3.20 -6.36 6.25
CA MET A 486 -4.02 -5.28 5.68
C MET A 486 -5.27 -5.05 6.53
N ALA A 487 -6.01 -6.12 6.86
CA ALA A 487 -7.23 -6.00 7.65
C ALA A 487 -6.98 -5.44 9.05
N ALA A 488 -5.85 -5.80 9.67
CA ALA A 488 -5.45 -5.28 10.97
C ALA A 488 -5.03 -3.81 10.91
N ALA A 489 -4.22 -3.41 9.92
CA ALA A 489 -3.79 -2.02 9.74
C ALA A 489 -5.00 -1.10 9.53
N SER A 490 -5.91 -1.53 8.66
CA SER A 490 -7.05 -0.71 8.23
C SER A 490 -8.34 -0.92 9.01
N ALA A 491 -8.29 -1.66 10.12
CA ALA A 491 -9.47 -2.01 10.91
C ALA A 491 -10.29 -0.77 11.33
N ASN A 492 -9.58 0.31 11.69
CA ASN A 492 -10.18 1.51 12.25
C ASN A 492 -10.57 2.58 11.22
N HIS A 493 -10.23 2.42 9.94
CA HIS A 493 -10.56 3.40 8.90
C HIS A 493 -12.03 3.29 8.46
N PRO A 494 -12.93 4.23 8.83
CA PRO A 494 -14.33 4.21 8.38
C PRO A 494 -14.48 4.34 6.86
N SER A 495 -13.52 4.98 6.18
CA SER A 495 -13.51 5.14 4.73
C SER A 495 -13.45 3.81 3.99
N VAL A 496 -12.68 2.83 4.50
CA VAL A 496 -12.59 1.51 3.90
C VAL A 496 -13.94 0.81 4.05
N ILE A 497 -14.59 0.49 2.93
CA ILE A 497 -15.88 -0.20 2.89
C ILE A 497 -15.82 -1.55 2.19
N PHE A 498 -14.78 -1.78 1.38
CA PHE A 498 -14.47 -3.06 0.76
C PHE A 498 -13.12 -3.58 1.19
N PHE A 499 -13.05 -4.90 1.39
CA PHE A 499 -11.81 -5.65 1.26
C PHE A 499 -11.86 -6.48 -0.03
N GLY A 500 -10.92 -6.17 -0.93
CA GLY A 500 -10.69 -6.86 -2.18
C GLY A 500 -9.55 -7.87 -2.12
N PHE A 501 -9.51 -8.78 -3.09
CA PHE A 501 -8.39 -9.71 -3.25
C PHE A 501 -8.33 -10.28 -4.68
N PHE A 502 -7.23 -10.95 -5.03
CA PHE A 502 -7.02 -11.68 -6.31
C PHE A 502 -7.57 -10.96 -7.55
N ASN A 503 -7.18 -9.70 -7.72
CA ASN A 503 -7.60 -8.93 -8.88
C ASN A 503 -7.33 -9.70 -10.19
N GLU A 504 -8.36 -9.88 -11.01
CA GLU A 504 -8.29 -10.60 -12.29
C GLU A 504 -7.67 -12.00 -12.20
N GLY A 505 -7.69 -12.63 -11.01
CA GLY A 505 -7.25 -14.00 -10.84
C GLY A 505 -8.08 -14.97 -11.69
N ARG A 506 -7.70 -16.25 -11.71
CA ARG A 506 -8.41 -17.31 -12.47
C ARG A 506 -9.83 -17.62 -11.96
N SER A 507 -10.70 -16.65 -11.70
CA SER A 507 -12.02 -16.89 -11.11
C SER A 507 -13.00 -17.64 -12.02
N GLY A 508 -12.79 -17.66 -13.34
CA GLY A 508 -13.50 -18.54 -14.27
C GLY A 508 -13.07 -20.01 -14.21
N ASP A 509 -12.00 -20.34 -13.47
CA ASP A 509 -11.55 -21.72 -13.26
C ASP A 509 -12.33 -22.39 -12.11
N GLY A 510 -12.87 -23.58 -12.35
CA GLY A 510 -13.72 -24.30 -11.40
C GLY A 510 -12.97 -25.33 -10.56
N SER A 511 -11.64 -25.34 -10.59
CA SER A 511 -10.86 -26.34 -9.87
C SER A 511 -10.99 -26.16 -8.35
N PRO A 512 -10.79 -27.25 -7.56
CA PRO A 512 -10.80 -27.17 -6.10
C PRO A 512 -9.76 -26.20 -5.53
N ALA A 513 -8.61 -26.02 -6.18
CA ALA A 513 -7.56 -25.11 -5.73
C ALA A 513 -8.02 -23.65 -5.83
N THR A 514 -8.54 -23.25 -6.98
CA THR A 514 -9.11 -21.90 -7.18
C THR A 514 -10.29 -21.67 -6.24
N ALA A 515 -11.25 -22.59 -6.18
CA ALA A 515 -12.41 -22.46 -5.28
C ALA A 515 -11.97 -22.32 -3.80
N GLY A 516 -11.02 -23.15 -3.37
CA GLY A 516 -10.45 -23.08 -2.02
C GLY A 516 -9.73 -21.77 -1.73
N ALA A 517 -8.99 -21.22 -2.70
CA ALA A 517 -8.30 -19.94 -2.55
C ALA A 517 -9.29 -18.77 -2.34
N TYR A 518 -10.31 -18.66 -3.20
CA TYR A 518 -11.32 -17.60 -3.09
C TYR A 518 -12.14 -17.73 -1.81
N GLN A 519 -12.58 -18.94 -1.47
CA GLN A 519 -13.33 -19.18 -0.22
C GLN A 519 -12.50 -18.84 1.01
N ALA A 520 -11.24 -19.27 1.06
CA ALA A 520 -10.35 -19.02 2.20
C ALA A 520 -10.09 -17.53 2.39
N MET A 521 -9.80 -16.81 1.30
CA MET A 521 -9.55 -15.37 1.35
C MET A 521 -10.78 -14.57 1.78
N ALA A 522 -11.94 -14.85 1.16
CA ALA A 522 -13.21 -14.20 1.52
C ALA A 522 -13.59 -14.45 2.98
N SER A 523 -13.48 -15.70 3.44
CA SER A 523 -13.79 -16.07 4.83
C SER A 523 -12.83 -15.38 5.80
N ARG A 524 -11.54 -15.33 5.48
CA ARG A 524 -10.53 -14.69 6.33
C ARG A 524 -10.78 -13.19 6.48
N LEU A 525 -11.00 -12.48 5.39
CA LEU A 525 -11.26 -11.04 5.41
C LEU A 525 -12.58 -10.70 6.12
N ARG A 526 -13.62 -11.52 5.96
CA ARG A 526 -14.90 -11.36 6.67
C ARG A 526 -14.72 -11.55 8.18
N GLU A 527 -13.94 -12.54 8.61
CA GLU A 527 -13.59 -12.77 10.01
C GLU A 527 -12.79 -11.60 10.60
N LYS A 528 -11.70 -11.19 9.93
CA LYS A 528 -10.81 -10.13 10.42
C LYS A 528 -11.51 -8.76 10.51
N SER A 529 -12.42 -8.47 9.58
CA SER A 529 -13.23 -7.25 9.61
C SER A 529 -14.43 -7.30 10.56
N ALA A 530 -14.68 -8.42 11.24
CA ALA A 530 -15.90 -8.67 12.02
C ALA A 530 -17.20 -8.37 11.22
N GLY A 531 -17.18 -8.60 9.91
CA GLY A 531 -18.31 -8.33 9.00
C GLY A 531 -18.60 -6.84 8.76
N THR A 532 -17.72 -5.92 9.16
CA THR A 532 -17.93 -4.47 8.96
C THR A 532 -17.45 -3.98 7.59
N ARG A 533 -16.92 -4.86 6.75
CA ARG A 533 -16.44 -4.58 5.38
C ARG A 533 -17.11 -5.55 4.41
N LEU A 534 -17.44 -5.06 3.21
CA LEU A 534 -17.91 -5.90 2.11
C LEU A 534 -16.73 -6.61 1.47
N ILE A 535 -16.97 -7.83 0.99
CA ILE A 535 -15.98 -8.67 0.33
C ILE A 535 -16.22 -8.68 -1.19
N SER A 536 -15.18 -8.44 -1.99
CA SER A 536 -15.27 -8.46 -3.46
C SER A 536 -13.91 -8.73 -4.12
N TRP A 537 -13.86 -8.80 -5.45
CA TRP A 537 -12.65 -8.83 -6.29
C TRP A 537 -13.00 -8.30 -7.68
N GLY A 538 -12.03 -7.73 -8.39
CA GLY A 538 -12.20 -7.37 -9.79
C GLY A 538 -12.09 -8.61 -10.68
N SER A 539 -13.20 -9.11 -11.21
CA SER A 539 -13.21 -10.29 -12.09
C SER A 539 -13.12 -9.91 -13.57
N ASN A 540 -12.20 -10.52 -14.31
CA ASN A 540 -12.16 -10.44 -15.78
C ASN A 540 -12.86 -11.63 -16.47
N ALA A 541 -13.45 -12.55 -15.69
CA ALA A 541 -14.29 -13.63 -16.21
C ALA A 541 -15.76 -13.21 -16.41
N ALA A 542 -16.10 -11.96 -16.06
CA ALA A 542 -17.47 -11.44 -16.13
C ALA A 542 -18.47 -12.42 -15.49
N ILE A 543 -19.58 -12.71 -16.19
CA ILE A 543 -20.63 -13.60 -15.68
C ILE A 543 -20.20 -15.08 -15.60
N ASP A 544 -19.09 -15.45 -16.24
CA ASP A 544 -18.53 -16.81 -16.20
C ASP A 544 -17.64 -17.07 -14.96
N ASP A 545 -17.51 -16.07 -14.07
CA ASP A 545 -16.87 -16.24 -12.77
C ASP A 545 -17.62 -17.29 -11.93
N LYS A 546 -16.90 -18.33 -11.52
CA LYS A 546 -17.47 -19.50 -10.83
C LYS A 546 -17.53 -19.34 -9.31
N HIS A 547 -16.98 -18.25 -8.77
CA HIS A 547 -16.80 -18.07 -7.33
C HIS A 547 -17.59 -16.90 -6.76
N LEU A 548 -18.41 -16.22 -7.57
CA LEU A 548 -19.20 -15.05 -7.18
C LEU A 548 -20.04 -15.25 -5.90
N ALA A 549 -20.41 -16.49 -5.56
CA ALA A 549 -21.11 -16.83 -4.33
C ALA A 549 -20.33 -16.49 -3.03
N PHE A 550 -19.01 -16.26 -3.12
CA PHE A 550 -18.19 -15.85 -1.98
C PHE A 550 -18.13 -14.32 -1.79
N ALA A 551 -18.54 -13.54 -2.80
CA ALA A 551 -18.56 -12.08 -2.75
C ALA A 551 -19.86 -11.57 -2.11
N ASP A 552 -19.76 -10.43 -1.41
CA ASP A 552 -20.93 -9.66 -1.00
C ASP A 552 -21.41 -8.75 -2.16
N VAL A 553 -20.49 -8.34 -3.05
CA VAL A 553 -20.75 -7.55 -4.27
C VAL A 553 -19.94 -8.14 -5.43
N CYS A 554 -20.60 -8.46 -6.54
CA CYS A 554 -19.93 -8.88 -7.76
C CYS A 554 -19.32 -7.67 -8.49
N SER A 555 -18.02 -7.71 -8.76
CA SER A 555 -17.33 -6.62 -9.46
C SER A 555 -16.61 -7.15 -10.69
N PHE A 556 -16.80 -6.48 -11.82
CA PHE A 556 -16.28 -6.92 -13.11
C PHE A 556 -15.37 -5.86 -13.70
N HIS A 557 -14.26 -6.30 -14.27
CA HIS A 557 -13.41 -5.49 -15.11
C HIS A 557 -13.85 -5.66 -16.56
N ASP A 558 -14.15 -4.55 -17.20
CA ASP A 558 -14.49 -4.51 -18.62
C ASP A 558 -13.82 -3.30 -19.26
N TYR A 559 -13.41 -3.46 -20.52
CA TYR A 559 -12.66 -2.47 -21.28
C TYR A 559 -13.23 -2.36 -22.70
N PRO A 560 -14.54 -2.08 -22.83
CA PRO A 560 -15.19 -2.02 -24.14
C PRO A 560 -14.53 -0.93 -24.99
N ALA A 561 -14.33 -1.25 -26.27
CA ALA A 561 -13.67 -0.39 -27.25
C ALA A 561 -12.18 -0.06 -26.97
N TRP A 562 -11.54 -0.70 -25.99
CA TRP A 562 -10.10 -0.56 -25.72
C TRP A 562 -9.28 -1.75 -26.24
N TYR A 563 -9.59 -2.96 -25.80
CA TYR A 563 -8.89 -4.17 -26.24
C TYR A 563 -9.60 -4.83 -27.43
N PRO A 564 -8.85 -5.50 -28.35
CA PRO A 564 -9.47 -6.30 -29.40
C PRO A 564 -10.23 -7.45 -28.77
N THR A 565 -11.56 -7.42 -28.86
CA THR A 565 -12.41 -8.52 -28.41
C THR A 565 -12.74 -9.42 -29.59
N ASN A 566 -12.41 -10.71 -29.51
CA ASN A 566 -12.82 -11.69 -30.52
C ASN A 566 -14.34 -11.94 -30.52
N GLU A 567 -15.01 -11.55 -29.45
CA GLU A 567 -16.47 -11.43 -29.36
C GLU A 567 -16.80 -10.06 -28.77
N PRO A 568 -17.54 -9.17 -29.46
CA PRO A 568 -17.96 -7.91 -28.88
C PRO A 568 -18.64 -8.21 -27.56
N ALA A 569 -18.09 -7.71 -26.45
CA ALA A 569 -18.59 -7.97 -25.12
C ALA A 569 -20.13 -7.92 -25.14
N GLN A 570 -20.76 -8.98 -24.65
CA GLN A 570 -22.22 -9.04 -24.49
C GLN A 570 -22.62 -8.05 -23.39
N ILE A 571 -22.54 -6.76 -23.68
CA ILE A 571 -23.06 -5.67 -22.85
C ILE A 571 -24.54 -5.91 -22.52
N GLN A 572 -25.25 -6.70 -23.35
CA GLN A 572 -26.60 -7.17 -23.07
C GLN A 572 -26.68 -8.20 -21.92
N GLN A 573 -25.69 -9.06 -21.69
CA GLN A 573 -25.69 -10.00 -20.57
C GLN A 573 -25.47 -9.31 -19.22
N VAL A 574 -24.71 -8.20 -19.18
CA VAL A 574 -24.54 -7.42 -17.94
C VAL A 574 -25.82 -6.68 -17.55
N ARG A 575 -26.72 -6.38 -18.51
CA ARG A 575 -28.03 -5.76 -18.23
C ARG A 575 -28.98 -6.69 -17.49
N GLU A 576 -28.78 -7.99 -17.62
CA GLU A 576 -29.56 -9.03 -16.97
C GLU A 576 -28.62 -9.96 -16.23
N ILE A 577 -27.89 -9.46 -15.22
CA ILE A 577 -27.37 -10.35 -14.18
C ILE A 577 -28.61 -10.79 -13.40
N PRO A 578 -29.11 -12.03 -13.56
CA PRO A 578 -30.17 -12.53 -12.73
C PRO A 578 -29.64 -12.46 -11.30
N LEU A 579 -30.48 -12.06 -10.34
CA LEU A 579 -30.10 -12.19 -8.93
C LEU A 579 -29.74 -13.67 -8.74
N LEU A 580 -28.45 -13.98 -8.59
CA LEU A 580 -27.94 -15.33 -8.27
C LEU A 580 -28.45 -15.85 -6.91
N TRP A 581 -29.40 -15.13 -6.30
CA TRP A 581 -29.89 -15.26 -4.93
C TRP A 581 -31.43 -15.33 -4.87
N GLU A 582 -32.15 -15.38 -6.00
CA GLU A 582 -33.53 -15.89 -6.07
C GLU A 582 -33.51 -17.39 -6.35
#